data_AF-A0A7S1WUW0-F1
#
_entry.id   AF-A0A7S1WUW0-F1
#
_cell.length_a   1.000
_cell.length_b   1.000
_cell.length_c   1.000
_cell.angle_alpha   90.00
_cell.angle_beta   90.00
_cell.angle_gamma   90.00
#
_symmetry.space_group_name_H-M   'P 1'
#
loop_
_entity.id
_entity.type
_entity.pdbx_description
1 polymer ?
#
loop_
_entity_poly.entity_id
_entity_poly.type
_entity_poly.pdbx_seq_one_letter_code
_entity_poly.pdbx_strand_id
1 'polypeptide(L)'
;EDWQDNAPQLQRKQRWLHAVLNMCGLWEGGLRVALLEIGSGGNVTTVRNSAEQILRGCLSAGADAHLIRINLELPLGDEDDFAPGGKFESRVVSIMGRGLDSLRRIDAALEGAVADAGEAALPMASAIGGATAGGTAAAAAATPSVSPPPVAAAAETRCSSAVAAARSGGWGAKAGFEEQAVGA
;
A
#
# COMPACT_ATOMS: atom_id res chain seq x y z
N GLU A 1 -23.22 -5.14 20.06
CA GLU A 1 -22.77 -5.59 18.73
C GLU A 1 -21.38 -6.16 18.89
N ASP A 2 -21.21 -7.46 18.64
CA ASP A 2 -19.90 -8.10 18.72
C ASP A 2 -19.16 -7.84 17.40
N TRP A 3 -17.99 -7.22 17.51
CA TRP A 3 -17.09 -7.03 16.37
C TRP A 3 -16.59 -8.40 15.93
N GLN A 4 -17.10 -8.90 14.79
CA GLN A 4 -16.62 -10.15 14.23
C GLN A 4 -15.37 -9.90 13.41
N ASP A 5 -14.28 -10.51 13.85
CA ASP A 5 -13.01 -10.48 13.15
C ASP A 5 -13.18 -11.15 11.78
N ASN A 6 -13.06 -10.34 10.71
CA ASN A 6 -13.37 -10.80 9.36
C ASN A 6 -12.13 -11.45 8.74
N ALA A 7 -11.85 -12.70 9.14
CA ALA A 7 -10.74 -13.49 8.60
C ALA A 7 -10.68 -13.48 7.05
N PRO A 8 -11.81 -13.53 6.31
CA PRO A 8 -11.81 -13.32 4.86
C PRO A 8 -11.26 -11.96 4.39
N GLN A 9 -11.55 -10.86 5.10
CA GLN A 9 -10.99 -9.54 4.79
C GLN A 9 -9.48 -9.50 5.03
N LEU A 10 -9.00 -10.06 6.14
CA LEU A 10 -7.57 -10.14 6.42
C LEU A 10 -6.84 -10.95 5.33
N GLN A 11 -7.40 -12.08 4.93
CA GLN A 11 -6.84 -12.91 3.87
C GLN A 11 -6.79 -12.16 2.53
N ARG A 12 -7.84 -11.40 2.18
CA ARG A 12 -7.88 -10.59 0.97
C ARG A 12 -6.81 -9.50 0.99
N LYS A 13 -6.65 -8.80 2.14
CA LYS A 13 -5.59 -7.80 2.35
C LYS A 13 -4.21 -8.43 2.15
N GLN A 14 -3.94 -9.59 2.76
CA GLN A 14 -2.66 -10.29 2.64
C GLN A 14 -2.34 -10.70 1.19
N ARG A 15 -3.33 -11.26 0.46
CA ARG A 15 -3.15 -11.63 -0.96
C ARG A 15 -2.83 -10.41 -1.82
N TRP A 16 -3.56 -9.32 -1.61
CA TRP A 16 -3.31 -8.06 -2.32
C TRP A 16 -1.91 -7.52 -2.01
N LEU A 17 -1.50 -7.47 -0.74
CA LEU A 17 -0.17 -7.01 -0.34
C LEU A 17 0.94 -7.85 -0.97
N HIS A 18 0.79 -9.18 -0.94
CA HIS A 18 1.76 -10.08 -1.56
C HIS A 18 1.89 -9.80 -3.07
N ALA A 19 0.77 -9.57 -3.78
CA ALA A 19 0.80 -9.24 -5.19
C ALA A 19 1.49 -7.90 -5.46
N VAL A 20 1.17 -6.85 -4.69
CA VAL A 20 1.80 -5.52 -4.83
C VAL A 20 3.31 -5.60 -4.59
N LEU A 21 3.75 -6.20 -3.49
CA LEU A 21 5.17 -6.30 -3.16
C LEU A 21 5.94 -7.14 -4.18
N ASN A 22 5.33 -8.19 -4.74
CA ASN A 22 5.93 -8.96 -5.82
C ASN A 22 6.10 -8.10 -7.09
N MET A 23 5.09 -7.30 -7.47
CA MET A 23 5.22 -6.38 -8.60
C MET A 23 6.32 -5.33 -8.37
N CYS A 24 6.45 -4.79 -7.15
CA CYS A 24 7.52 -3.85 -6.82
C CYS A 24 8.92 -4.41 -7.10
N GLY A 25 9.17 -5.68 -6.77
CA GLY A 25 10.46 -6.32 -6.98
C GLY A 25 10.70 -6.87 -8.39
N LEU A 26 9.63 -7.07 -9.19
CA LEU A 26 9.72 -7.61 -10.54
C LEU A 26 9.76 -6.55 -11.64
N TRP A 27 9.38 -5.30 -11.35
CA TRP A 27 9.28 -4.26 -12.37
C TRP A 27 10.65 -3.68 -12.73
N GLU A 28 11.08 -3.88 -13.98
CA GLU A 28 12.30 -3.29 -14.51
C GLU A 28 12.20 -1.75 -14.53
N GLY A 29 13.19 -1.07 -13.95
CA GLY A 29 13.20 0.39 -13.80
C GLY A 29 12.53 0.90 -12.53
N GLY A 30 12.02 0.02 -11.67
CA GLY A 30 11.41 0.36 -10.38
C GLY A 30 9.95 0.81 -10.53
N LEU A 31 9.04 0.11 -9.86
CA LEU A 31 7.63 0.47 -9.85
C LEU A 31 7.41 1.78 -9.10
N ARG A 32 6.67 2.73 -9.68
CA ARG A 32 6.23 3.95 -8.98
C ARG A 32 4.92 3.67 -8.26
N VAL A 33 4.88 3.89 -6.95
CA VAL A 33 3.72 3.57 -6.11
C VAL A 33 3.29 4.81 -5.32
N ALA A 34 2.01 5.18 -5.45
CA ALA A 34 1.40 6.18 -4.58
C ALA A 34 0.38 5.48 -3.66
N LEU A 35 0.62 5.53 -2.36
CA LEU A 35 -0.29 5.04 -1.33
C LEU A 35 -1.12 6.21 -0.82
N LEU A 36 -2.44 6.12 -0.94
CA LEU A 36 -3.34 7.19 -0.53
C LEU A 36 -4.10 6.79 0.74
N GLU A 37 -3.90 7.56 1.80
CA GLU A 37 -4.57 7.43 3.08
C GLU A 37 -5.48 8.65 3.29
N ILE A 38 -6.77 8.43 3.58
CA ILE A 38 -7.76 9.51 3.75
C ILE A 38 -8.52 9.30 5.05
N GLY A 39 -8.63 10.36 5.85
CA GLY A 39 -9.50 10.38 7.05
C GLY A 39 -9.04 9.45 8.17
N SER A 40 -7.76 9.05 8.16
CA SER A 40 -7.14 8.26 9.22
C SER A 40 -6.54 9.18 10.27
N GLY A 41 -7.41 9.71 11.13
CA GLY A 41 -7.04 10.64 12.19
C GLY A 41 -6.16 10.05 13.30
N GLY A 42 -5.88 10.85 14.33
CA GLY A 42 -5.18 10.44 15.55
C GLY A 42 -5.87 9.30 16.30
N ASN A 43 -7.15 9.08 16.03
CA ASN A 43 -7.93 7.96 16.59
C ASN A 43 -7.88 6.67 15.74
N VAL A 44 -7.27 6.69 14.55
CA VAL A 44 -7.26 5.56 13.59
C VAL A 44 -5.82 5.08 13.33
N THR A 45 -5.06 4.90 14.40
CA THR A 45 -3.64 4.53 14.38
C THR A 45 -3.36 3.21 13.64
N THR A 46 -4.27 2.24 13.67
CA THR A 46 -4.09 0.96 12.97
C THR A 46 -4.00 1.11 11.45
N VAL A 47 -4.74 2.07 10.87
CA VAL A 47 -4.69 2.35 9.43
C VAL A 47 -3.39 3.07 9.10
N ARG A 48 -2.99 4.06 9.92
CA ARG A 48 -1.75 4.80 9.75
C ARG A 48 -0.52 3.90 9.81
N ASN A 49 -0.43 3.04 10.83
CA ASN A 49 0.63 2.03 10.95
C ASN A 49 0.61 1.04 9.78
N SER A 50 -0.58 0.62 9.32
CA SER A 50 -0.68 -0.24 8.13
C SER A 50 -0.11 0.45 6.90
N ALA A 51 -0.42 1.73 6.68
CA ALA A 51 0.07 2.49 5.53
C ALA A 51 1.60 2.63 5.55
N GLU A 52 2.19 2.94 6.72
CA GLU A 52 3.64 3.00 6.92
C GLU A 52 4.34 1.67 6.68
N GLN A 53 3.78 0.57 7.18
CA GLN A 53 4.30 -0.78 6.93
C GLN A 53 4.27 -1.14 5.43
N ILE A 54 3.21 -0.75 4.72
CA ILE A 54 3.09 -0.98 3.27
C ILE A 54 4.13 -0.15 2.52
N LEU A 55 4.29 1.13 2.89
CA LEU A 55 5.31 2.00 2.31
C LEU A 55 6.71 1.42 2.49
N ARG A 56 7.05 1.01 3.73
CA ARG A 56 8.33 0.36 4.05
C ARG A 56 8.55 -0.88 3.19
N GLY A 57 7.53 -1.74 3.07
CA GLY A 57 7.59 -2.94 2.24
C GLY A 57 7.85 -2.64 0.77
N CYS A 58 7.17 -1.63 0.20
CA CYS A 58 7.37 -1.22 -1.19
C CYS A 58 8.80 -0.69 -1.42
N LEU A 59 9.28 0.19 -0.52
CA LEU A 59 10.63 0.74 -0.59
C LEU A 59 11.70 -0.36 -0.47
N SER A 60 11.53 -1.31 0.45
CA SER A 60 12.44 -2.46 0.59
C SER A 60 12.42 -3.39 -0.62
N ALA A 61 11.32 -3.44 -1.38
CA ALA A 61 11.24 -4.18 -2.63
C ALA A 61 11.84 -3.43 -3.84
N GLY A 62 12.36 -2.22 -3.65
CA GLY A 62 12.99 -1.41 -4.70
C GLY A 62 12.04 -0.51 -5.49
N ALA A 63 10.79 -0.36 -5.03
CA ALA A 63 9.85 0.58 -5.64
C ALA A 63 10.15 2.04 -5.26
N ASP A 64 9.81 2.95 -6.15
CA ASP A 64 9.73 4.39 -5.86
C ASP A 64 8.34 4.70 -5.28
N ALA A 65 8.21 4.54 -3.97
CA ALA A 65 6.94 4.61 -3.26
C ALA A 65 6.80 5.88 -2.41
N HIS A 66 5.60 6.46 -2.41
CA HIS A 66 5.24 7.61 -1.57
C HIS A 66 3.90 7.37 -0.88
N LEU A 67 3.78 7.84 0.38
CA LEU A 67 2.54 7.83 1.15
C LEU A 67 1.95 9.24 1.19
N ILE A 68 0.75 9.40 0.64
CA ILE A 68 -0.02 10.63 0.63
C ILE A 68 -1.09 10.53 1.71
N ARG A 69 -1.01 11.39 2.72
CA ARG A 69 -1.95 11.45 3.85
C ARG A 69 -2.84 12.66 3.74
N ILE A 70 -4.14 12.44 3.68
CA ILE A 70 -5.15 13.50 3.70
C ILE A 70 -5.90 13.44 5.03
N ASN A 71 -5.64 14.43 5.89
CA ASN A 71 -6.25 14.50 7.21
C ASN A 71 -6.47 15.96 7.66
N LEU A 72 -7.37 16.18 8.62
CA LEU A 72 -7.69 17.52 9.15
C LEU A 72 -6.69 17.99 10.20
N GLU A 73 -6.09 17.08 10.95
CA GLU A 73 -5.02 17.39 11.91
C GLU A 73 -3.64 17.18 11.28
N LEU A 74 -2.59 17.55 12.00
CA LEU A 74 -1.22 17.45 11.52
C LEU A 74 -0.88 15.97 11.22
N PRO A 75 -0.77 15.55 9.95
CA PRO A 75 -0.59 14.15 9.60
C PRO A 75 0.90 13.82 9.64
N LEU A 76 1.45 13.64 10.85
CA LEU A 76 2.84 13.20 10.99
C LEU A 76 2.96 11.68 10.82
N GLY A 77 4.17 11.20 10.57
CA GLY A 77 4.54 9.80 10.78
C GLY A 77 4.20 9.35 12.20
N ASP A 78 3.66 8.14 12.36
CA ASP A 78 3.49 7.53 13.67
C ASP A 78 4.79 6.90 14.16
N GLU A 79 5.55 6.25 13.27
CA GLU A 79 6.88 5.71 13.61
C GLU A 79 8.00 6.76 13.36
N ASP A 80 9.08 6.70 14.15
CA ASP A 80 10.21 7.64 14.09
C ASP A 80 10.83 7.76 12.69
N ASP A 81 10.83 6.67 11.92
CA ASP A 81 11.31 6.67 10.55
C ASP A 81 10.50 7.59 9.62
N PHE A 82 9.22 7.81 9.89
CA PHE A 82 8.30 8.59 9.05
C PHE A 82 7.97 9.97 9.66
N ALA A 83 8.39 10.22 10.90
CA ALA A 83 8.25 11.51 11.55
C ALA A 83 9.15 12.58 10.90
N PRO A 84 8.94 13.88 11.14
CA PRO A 84 9.85 14.94 10.68
C PRO A 84 11.29 14.70 11.16
N GLY A 85 12.26 14.79 10.25
CA GLY A 85 13.66 14.40 10.47
C GLY A 85 13.94 12.90 10.34
N GLY A 86 12.90 12.08 10.16
CA GLY A 86 12.98 10.63 10.00
C GLY A 86 13.55 10.19 8.65
N LYS A 87 14.02 8.94 8.59
CA LYS A 87 14.65 8.35 7.40
C LYS A 87 13.78 8.42 6.13
N PHE A 88 12.46 8.29 6.30
CA PHE A 88 11.48 8.25 5.23
C PHE A 88 10.58 9.50 5.20
N GLU A 89 10.95 10.59 5.88
CA GLU A 89 10.19 11.85 5.86
C GLU A 89 9.88 12.31 4.43
N SER A 90 10.88 12.27 3.54
CA SER A 90 10.73 12.67 2.13
C SER A 90 9.81 11.77 1.31
N ARG A 91 9.39 10.62 1.86
CA ARG A 91 8.45 9.68 1.24
C ARG A 91 7.02 9.87 1.73
N VAL A 92 6.76 10.82 2.62
CA VAL A 92 5.44 11.11 3.17
C VAL A 92 4.99 12.51 2.74
N VAL A 93 3.84 12.59 2.08
CA VAL A 93 3.21 13.83 1.65
C VAL A 93 1.95 14.07 2.49
N SER A 94 2.00 15.09 3.34
CA SER A 94 0.91 15.40 4.27
C SER A 94 0.06 16.56 3.76
N ILE A 95 -1.21 16.29 3.50
CA ILE A 95 -2.21 17.24 3.02
C ILE A 95 -3.21 17.51 4.14
N MET A 96 -3.15 18.71 4.71
CA MET A 96 -4.09 19.17 5.73
C MET A 96 -5.41 19.62 5.07
N GLY A 97 -6.40 18.73 5.02
CA GLY A 97 -7.66 19.01 4.33
C GLY A 97 -8.74 17.95 4.52
N ARG A 98 -9.97 18.27 4.10
CA ARG A 98 -11.08 17.31 4.04
C ARG A 98 -10.86 16.37 2.86
N GLY A 99 -11.09 15.08 3.05
CA GLY A 99 -10.85 14.03 2.05
C GLY A 99 -11.38 14.37 0.65
N LEU A 100 -12.68 14.63 0.53
CA LEU A 100 -13.32 14.89 -0.76
C LEU A 100 -12.81 16.18 -1.44
N ASP A 101 -12.60 17.25 -0.67
CA ASP A 101 -12.13 18.53 -1.22
C ASP A 101 -10.69 18.42 -1.72
N SER A 102 -9.85 17.68 -0.98
CA SER A 102 -8.47 17.40 -1.40
C SER A 102 -8.42 16.53 -2.66
N LEU A 103 -9.27 15.48 -2.75
CA LEU A 103 -9.37 14.65 -3.94
C LEU A 103 -9.74 15.45 -5.18
N ARG A 104 -10.76 16.32 -5.09
CA ARG A 104 -11.16 17.19 -6.20
C ARG A 104 -10.03 18.09 -6.70
N ARG A 105 -9.18 18.58 -5.78
CA ARG A 105 -8.02 19.40 -6.13
C ARG A 105 -6.91 18.57 -6.78
N ILE A 106 -6.68 17.34 -6.29
CA ILE A 106 -5.74 16.41 -6.91
C ILE A 106 -6.20 16.07 -8.33
N ASP A 107 -7.48 15.76 -8.54
CA ASP A 107 -8.03 15.45 -9.85
C ASP A 107 -7.85 16.63 -10.83
N ALA A 108 -8.22 17.85 -10.42
CA ALA A 108 -8.03 19.04 -11.25
C ALA A 108 -6.54 19.32 -11.58
N ALA A 109 -5.63 19.05 -10.64
CA ALA A 109 -4.20 19.20 -10.88
C ALA A 109 -3.65 18.12 -11.83
N LEU A 110 -4.16 16.89 -11.73
CA LEU A 110 -3.80 15.80 -12.64
C LEU A 110 -4.27 16.08 -14.07
N GLU A 111 -5.48 16.64 -14.25
CA GLU A 111 -5.97 17.06 -15.56
C GLU A 111 -5.05 18.10 -16.21
N GLY A 112 -4.61 19.10 -15.44
CA GLY A 112 -3.62 20.09 -15.90
C GLY A 112 -2.28 19.46 -16.23
N ALA A 113 -1.76 18.59 -15.36
CA ALA A 113 -0.47 17.94 -15.58
C ALA A 113 -0.46 17.00 -16.80
N VAL A 114 -1.59 16.32 -17.07
CA VAL A 114 -1.75 15.48 -18.27
C VAL A 114 -1.81 16.34 -19.53
N ALA A 115 -2.48 17.49 -19.48
CA ALA A 115 -2.48 18.44 -20.58
C ALA A 115 -1.07 18.97 -20.88
N ASP A 116 -0.31 19.31 -19.84
CA ASP A 116 1.08 19.81 -19.96
C ASP A 116 2.05 18.70 -20.43
N ALA A 117 1.86 17.45 -19.97
CA ALA A 117 2.68 16.31 -20.37
C ALA A 117 2.36 15.78 -21.79
N GLY A 118 1.17 16.09 -22.31
CA GLY A 118 0.65 15.67 -23.61
C GLY A 118 1.45 16.15 -24.82
N GLU A 119 2.41 17.06 -24.63
CA GLU A 119 3.32 17.53 -25.69
C GLU A 119 4.70 16.82 -25.66
N ALA A 120 5.05 16.11 -24.58
CA ALA A 120 6.41 15.59 -24.37
C ALA A 120 6.57 14.06 -24.23
N ALA A 121 5.52 13.27 -23.98
CA ALA A 121 5.71 11.83 -23.70
C ALA A 121 4.55 10.88 -24.08
N LEU A 122 4.49 10.51 -25.37
CA LEU A 122 4.57 9.14 -25.94
C LEU A 122 3.75 7.91 -25.42
N PRO A 123 3.57 6.88 -26.29
CA PRO A 123 2.53 5.84 -26.20
C PRO A 123 2.91 4.68 -25.28
N MET A 124 2.11 4.43 -24.24
CA MET A 124 2.18 3.19 -23.43
C MET A 124 0.92 2.31 -23.52
N ALA A 125 -0.09 2.70 -24.31
CA ALA A 125 -1.40 2.04 -24.29
C ALA A 125 -1.53 0.76 -25.17
N SER A 126 -0.44 0.09 -25.56
CA SER A 126 -0.52 -1.06 -26.50
C SER A 126 0.06 -2.38 -25.96
N ALA A 127 -0.10 -2.69 -24.67
CA ALA A 127 0.33 -3.99 -24.13
C ALA A 127 -0.70 -4.70 -23.23
N ILE A 128 -1.97 -4.29 -23.24
CA ILE A 128 -3.06 -5.08 -22.65
C ILE A 128 -3.91 -5.58 -23.82
N GLY A 129 -3.57 -6.77 -24.32
CA GLY A 129 -4.20 -7.40 -25.47
C GLY A 129 -5.72 -7.45 -25.35
N GLY A 130 -6.40 -6.96 -26.38
CA GLY A 130 -7.83 -7.08 -26.54
C GLY A 130 -8.25 -8.54 -26.64
N ALA A 131 -8.90 -9.03 -25.58
CA ALA A 131 -9.80 -10.16 -25.70
C ALA A 131 -11.07 -9.67 -26.40
N THR A 132 -11.11 -9.80 -27.72
CA THR A 132 -12.33 -9.64 -28.52
C THR A 132 -13.05 -10.98 -28.61
N ALA A 133 -14.17 -11.10 -27.89
CA ALA A 133 -15.34 -11.94 -28.19
C ALA A 133 -16.41 -11.53 -27.18
N GLY A 134 -17.50 -10.84 -27.53
CA GLY A 134 -18.43 -11.17 -28.60
C GLY A 134 -19.53 -12.06 -28.02
N GLY A 135 -20.57 -11.44 -27.45
CA GLY A 135 -21.71 -12.16 -26.89
C GLY A 135 -22.80 -11.24 -26.35
N THR A 136 -23.76 -10.89 -27.19
CA THR A 136 -25.03 -10.24 -26.80
C THR A 136 -26.05 -11.28 -26.36
N ALA A 137 -26.67 -11.09 -25.18
CA ALA A 137 -28.13 -11.10 -24.96
C ALA A 137 -28.48 -11.25 -23.46
N ALA A 138 -29.52 -10.51 -23.05
CA ALA A 138 -30.06 -10.40 -21.71
C ALA A 138 -30.81 -11.65 -21.22
N ALA A 139 -30.78 -11.92 -19.91
CA ALA A 139 -31.97 -12.13 -19.05
C ALA A 139 -31.59 -12.57 -17.62
N ALA A 140 -32.37 -12.03 -16.68
CA ALA A 140 -32.74 -12.57 -15.36
C ALA A 140 -31.69 -12.65 -14.23
N ALA A 141 -32.10 -12.04 -13.11
CA ALA A 141 -31.46 -12.08 -11.82
C ALA A 141 -31.39 -13.51 -11.25
N ALA A 142 -30.18 -14.00 -11.06
CA ALA A 142 -29.84 -15.03 -10.09
C ALA A 142 -28.45 -14.70 -9.55
N THR A 143 -28.33 -14.51 -8.24
CA THR A 143 -27.04 -14.40 -7.55
C THR A 143 -26.31 -15.73 -7.73
N PRO A 144 -25.18 -15.81 -8.45
CA PRO A 144 -24.42 -17.05 -8.48
C PRO A 144 -23.75 -17.23 -7.12
N SER A 145 -24.16 -18.29 -6.40
CA SER A 145 -23.36 -18.86 -5.34
C SER A 145 -22.09 -19.42 -5.98
N VAL A 146 -21.04 -18.61 -6.03
CA VAL A 146 -19.72 -19.06 -6.45
C VAL A 146 -19.15 -19.84 -5.27
N SER A 147 -19.29 -21.18 -5.31
CA SER A 147 -18.46 -22.04 -4.47
C SER A 147 -16.99 -21.69 -4.74
N PRO A 148 -16.18 -21.44 -3.70
CA PRO A 148 -14.75 -21.26 -3.90
C PRO A 148 -14.20 -22.52 -4.57
N PRO A 149 -13.27 -22.39 -5.54
CA PRO A 149 -12.63 -23.56 -6.13
C PRO A 149 -11.97 -24.38 -5.01
N PRO A 150 -11.95 -25.72 -5.12
CA PRO A 150 -11.23 -26.55 -4.16
C PRO A 150 -9.78 -26.06 -4.12
N VAL A 151 -9.31 -25.76 -2.91
CA VAL A 151 -7.92 -25.38 -2.66
C VAL A 151 -7.09 -26.62 -2.95
N ALA A 152 -6.67 -26.79 -4.20
CA ALA A 152 -5.66 -27.78 -4.55
C ALA A 152 -4.41 -27.42 -3.74
N ALA A 153 -3.96 -28.37 -2.92
CA ALA A 153 -2.71 -28.30 -2.20
C ALA A 153 -1.57 -28.14 -3.21
N ALA A 154 -1.22 -26.88 -3.51
CA ALA A 154 -0.08 -26.57 -4.35
C ALA A 154 1.18 -26.90 -3.55
N ALA A 155 1.89 -27.92 -4.03
CA ALA A 155 3.18 -28.34 -3.55
C ALA A 155 4.12 -27.13 -3.43
N GLU A 156 4.73 -26.99 -2.26
CA GLU A 156 5.79 -26.05 -1.94
C GLU A 156 6.97 -26.27 -2.89
N THR A 157 7.04 -25.48 -3.95
CA THR A 157 8.28 -25.33 -4.73
C THR A 157 8.96 -24.03 -4.29
N ARG A 158 10.14 -24.21 -3.72
CA ARG A 158 10.99 -23.28 -3.00
C ARG A 158 11.25 -21.97 -3.75
N CYS A 159 10.94 -20.84 -3.10
CA CYS A 159 11.67 -19.59 -3.27
C CYS A 159 12.07 -19.09 -1.87
N SER A 160 13.10 -19.72 -1.31
CA SER A 160 13.40 -19.74 0.13
C SER A 160 14.47 -18.73 0.59
N SER A 161 14.51 -17.50 0.08
CA SER A 161 15.47 -16.51 0.63
C SER A 161 14.94 -15.09 0.81
N ALA A 162 13.88 -14.65 0.12
CA ALA A 162 13.36 -13.29 0.29
C ALA A 162 12.24 -13.17 1.35
N VAL A 163 11.45 -14.21 1.58
CA VAL A 163 10.27 -14.16 2.48
C VAL A 163 10.60 -14.62 3.91
N ALA A 164 11.71 -15.33 4.13
CA ALA A 164 12.11 -15.79 5.47
C ALA A 164 12.53 -14.63 6.40
N ALA A 165 13.07 -13.54 5.83
CA ALA A 165 13.45 -12.35 6.61
C ALA A 165 12.25 -11.64 7.26
N ALA A 166 11.03 -11.81 6.71
CA ALA A 166 9.80 -11.24 7.28
C ALA A 166 9.17 -12.11 8.38
N ARG A 167 9.64 -13.35 8.59
CA ARG A 167 9.05 -14.30 9.55
C ARG A 167 9.93 -14.63 10.75
N SER A 168 11.25 -14.42 10.69
CA SER A 168 12.16 -14.70 11.82
C SER A 168 12.56 -13.48 12.64
N GLY A 169 12.20 -12.26 12.20
CA GLY A 169 12.45 -11.04 12.95
C GLY A 169 11.41 -10.84 14.05
N GLY A 170 11.57 -11.55 15.18
CA GLY A 170 10.85 -11.22 16.40
C GLY A 170 11.12 -9.77 16.79
N TRP A 171 10.15 -8.89 16.56
CA TRP A 171 10.15 -7.51 17.06
C TRP A 171 9.73 -7.54 18.53
N GLY A 172 10.61 -8.09 19.36
CA GLY A 172 10.47 -8.16 20.81
C GLY A 172 11.73 -7.62 21.46
N ALA A 173 11.60 -6.45 22.08
CA ALA A 173 12.38 -5.90 23.19
C ALA A 173 13.87 -6.29 23.31
N LYS A 174 14.74 -5.28 23.10
CA LYS A 174 15.88 -4.98 23.99
C LYS A 174 16.45 -3.60 23.65
N ALA A 175 15.82 -2.55 24.19
CA ALA A 175 16.52 -1.30 24.44
C ALA A 175 17.41 -1.53 25.67
N GLY A 176 18.71 -1.71 25.43
CA GLY A 176 19.72 -1.60 26.48
C GLY A 176 19.87 -0.11 26.81
N PHE A 177 19.29 0.30 27.92
CA PHE A 177 19.56 1.60 28.55
C PHE A 177 20.85 1.43 29.35
N GLU A 178 21.94 1.98 28.84
CA GLU A 178 23.25 1.99 29.51
C GLU A 178 23.28 3.16 30.49
N GLU A 179 23.10 2.85 31.77
CA GLU A 179 23.17 3.78 32.90
C GLU A 179 24.65 4.15 33.15
N GLN A 180 25.06 5.35 32.71
CA GLN A 180 26.32 5.94 33.14
C GLN A 180 26.20 6.41 34.60
N ALA A 181 26.78 5.62 35.51
CA ALA A 181 27.04 6.04 36.87
C ALA A 181 28.07 7.18 36.88
N VAL A 182 27.63 8.38 37.23
CA VAL A 182 28.51 9.49 37.64
C VAL A 182 29.01 9.16 39.05
N GLY A 183 30.28 8.76 39.14
CA GLY A 183 31.02 8.62 40.39
C GLY A 183 31.57 9.97 40.86
N ALA A 184 31.56 10.14 42.18
CA ALA A 184 31.87 11.32 42.99
C ALA A 184 33.25 11.96 42.77
#